data_AF-A0A2L0BDH4-F1
#
_entry.id   AF-A0A2L0BDH4-F1
#
_cell.length_a   1.000
_cell.length_b   1.000
_cell.length_c   1.000
_cell.angle_alpha   90.00
_cell.angle_beta   90.00
_cell.angle_gamma   90.00
#
_symmetry.space_group_name_H-M   'P 1'
#
loop_
_entity.id
_entity.type
_entity.pdbx_description
1 polymer ?
#
loop_
_entity_poly.entity_id
_entity_poly.type
_entity_poly.pdbx_seq_one_letter_code
_entity_poly.pdbx_strand_id
1 'polypeptide(L)'
;PQLAAYREHLLSEQHLQSVLSLKECIANPDVAFTRGILEPLASLRRVGKIDNINCVILVDALCEAEYHRPDHGDTITTFLGRHMPSFPAWLKIVATVRTQLQEVTKQLPYTRITLDNVNSNENIQKDIIGYINFRLQNSPSIQSNITLSSSGKSESGSVSQHKFSQHLLNLTQGSFLFAKLTLDLLERGQLVAKSSGYKVLPVTLAQIYLLHFNLRFPTIRSFEKVTHILSVCLSALYPLTLLEIYYSVNSLLVDKFLPWKEFLLRFKLLSGFLVKRL
;
A
#
# COMPACT_ATOMS: atom_id res chain seq x y z
N PRO A 1 -4.14 23.09 -8.37
CA PRO A 1 -3.88 23.21 -6.92
C PRO A 1 -5.20 23.39 -6.15
N GLN A 2 -5.35 22.75 -4.97
CA GLN A 2 -6.55 22.88 -4.11
C GLN A 2 -6.62 24.25 -3.41
N LEU A 3 -5.48 24.86 -3.10
CA LEU A 3 -5.41 26.23 -2.58
C LEU A 3 -5.67 27.23 -3.73
N ALA A 4 -6.89 27.75 -3.81
CA ALA A 4 -7.35 28.62 -4.89
C ALA A 4 -6.46 29.86 -5.07
N ALA A 5 -6.14 30.56 -3.98
CA ALA A 5 -5.26 31.72 -4.00
C ALA A 5 -3.86 31.43 -4.58
N TYR A 6 -3.29 30.26 -4.27
CA TYR A 6 -2.01 29.84 -4.83
C TYR A 6 -2.13 29.47 -6.31
N ARG A 7 -3.22 28.81 -6.71
CA ARG A 7 -3.51 28.55 -8.12
C ARG A 7 -3.61 29.84 -8.93
N GLU A 8 -4.37 30.82 -8.46
CA GLU A 8 -4.54 32.11 -9.13
C GLU A 8 -3.22 32.88 -9.23
N HIS A 9 -2.43 32.88 -8.15
CA HIS A 9 -1.10 33.48 -8.16
C HIS A 9 -0.18 32.79 -9.17
N LEU A 10 -0.18 31.46 -9.22
CA LEU A 10 0.58 30.68 -10.20
C LEU A 10 0.15 30.96 -11.64
N LEU A 11 -1.15 31.13 -11.90
CA LEU A 11 -1.65 31.42 -13.25
C LEU A 11 -1.36 32.86 -13.70
N SER A 12 -1.27 33.80 -12.77
CA SER A 12 -0.97 35.20 -13.07
C SER A 12 0.52 35.49 -13.21
N GLU A 13 1.39 34.75 -12.53
CA GLU A 13 2.83 35.00 -12.52
C GLU A 13 3.60 34.07 -13.48
N GLN A 14 4.00 34.60 -14.65
CA GLN A 14 4.75 33.84 -15.65
C GLN A 14 6.12 33.34 -15.14
N HIS A 15 6.78 34.13 -14.29
CA HIS A 15 8.04 33.70 -13.67
C HIS A 15 7.85 32.47 -12.79
N LEU A 16 6.75 32.39 -12.04
CA LEU A 16 6.46 31.25 -11.18
C LEU A 16 6.18 29.98 -11.99
N GLN A 17 5.49 30.12 -13.13
CA GLN A 17 5.27 29.02 -14.07
C GLN A 17 6.59 28.52 -14.67
N SER A 18 7.52 29.43 -14.97
CA SER A 18 8.85 29.07 -15.50
C SER A 18 9.66 28.28 -14.47
N VAL A 19 9.70 28.75 -13.22
CA VAL A 19 10.42 28.10 -12.11
C VAL A 19 9.86 26.71 -11.79
N LEU A 20 8.54 26.52 -11.95
CA LEU A 20 7.87 25.25 -11.74
C LEU A 20 7.72 24.40 -13.01
N SER A 21 8.36 24.80 -14.12
CA SER A 21 8.37 23.99 -15.33
C SER A 21 9.09 22.66 -15.08
N LEU A 22 8.70 21.60 -15.80
CA LEU A 22 9.30 20.28 -15.63
C LEU A 22 10.84 20.31 -15.78
N LYS A 23 11.33 21.11 -16.73
CA LYS A 23 12.76 21.28 -16.96
C LYS A 23 13.47 21.88 -15.74
N GLU A 24 12.94 22.95 -15.17
CA GLU A 24 13.54 23.61 -14.01
C GLU A 24 13.40 22.77 -12.73
N CYS A 25 12.29 22.05 -12.55
CA CYS A 25 12.12 21.11 -11.45
C CYS A 25 13.16 19.98 -11.48
N ILE A 26 13.56 19.50 -12.66
CA ILE A 26 14.62 18.49 -12.82
C ILE A 26 16.00 19.13 -12.63
N ALA A 27 16.23 20.32 -13.19
CA ALA A 27 17.53 20.98 -13.17
C ALA A 27 17.90 21.51 -11.78
N ASN A 28 16.94 22.08 -11.05
CA ASN A 28 17.14 22.65 -9.72
C ASN A 28 15.88 22.48 -8.84
N PRO A 29 15.66 21.29 -8.27
CA PRO A 29 14.49 21.02 -7.43
C PRO A 29 14.46 21.89 -6.17
N ASP A 30 15.61 22.31 -5.64
CA ASP A 30 15.69 23.16 -4.45
C ASP A 30 15.05 24.53 -4.69
N VAL A 31 15.42 25.18 -5.81
CA VAL A 31 14.88 26.50 -6.20
C VAL A 31 13.41 26.39 -6.58
N ALA A 32 13.04 25.36 -7.35
CA ALA A 32 11.66 25.11 -7.74
C ALA A 32 10.75 24.94 -6.51
N PHE A 33 11.22 24.22 -5.49
CA PHE A 33 10.44 23.99 -4.28
C PHE A 33 10.36 25.23 -3.38
N THR A 34 11.49 25.88 -3.11
CA THR A 34 11.54 27.03 -2.20
C THR A 34 10.84 28.26 -2.79
N ARG A 35 11.30 28.74 -3.95
CA ARG A 35 10.79 29.95 -4.60
C ARG A 35 9.50 29.71 -5.37
N GLY A 36 9.33 28.49 -5.88
CA GLY A 36 8.13 28.12 -6.62
C GLY A 36 6.95 27.78 -5.72
N ILE A 37 7.17 27.18 -4.54
CA ILE A 37 6.09 26.65 -3.68
C ILE A 37 6.08 27.29 -2.29
N LEU A 38 7.15 27.16 -1.50
CA LEU A 38 7.13 27.55 -0.09
C LEU A 38 6.98 29.06 0.12
N GLU A 39 7.77 29.87 -0.58
CA GLU A 39 7.75 31.33 -0.47
C GLU A 39 6.41 31.93 -0.92
N PRO A 40 5.83 31.56 -2.08
CA PRO A 40 4.50 32.04 -2.47
C PRO A 40 3.41 31.64 -1.48
N LEU A 41 3.42 30.40 -0.98
CA LEU A 41 2.46 29.95 0.02
C LEU A 41 2.58 30.75 1.32
N ALA A 42 3.81 31.01 1.78
CA ALA A 42 4.05 31.84 2.96
C ALA A 42 3.58 33.30 2.74
N SER A 43 3.85 33.86 1.57
CA SER A 43 3.44 35.23 1.20
C SER A 43 1.92 35.36 1.17
N LEU A 44 1.23 34.45 0.47
CA LEU A 44 -0.24 34.44 0.37
C LEU A 44 -0.92 34.27 1.72
N ARG A 45 -0.35 33.45 2.62
CA ARG A 45 -0.84 33.33 4.00
C ARG A 45 -0.63 34.63 4.79
N ARG A 46 0.52 35.29 4.63
CA ARG A 46 0.83 36.56 5.32
C ARG A 46 -0.14 37.67 4.94
N VAL A 47 -0.56 37.73 3.67
CA VAL A 47 -1.53 38.73 3.17
C VAL A 47 -2.99 38.31 3.35
N GLY A 48 -3.26 37.22 4.07
CA GLY A 48 -4.63 36.76 4.37
C GLY A 48 -5.38 36.16 3.19
N LYS A 49 -4.72 35.83 2.07
CA LYS A 49 -5.34 35.17 0.91
C LYS A 49 -5.51 33.66 1.10
N ILE A 50 -4.76 33.07 2.01
CA ILE A 50 -4.95 31.68 2.46
C ILE A 50 -5.50 31.74 3.88
N ASP A 51 -6.66 31.12 4.10
CA ASP A 51 -7.34 31.05 5.40
C ASP A 51 -6.42 30.56 6.50
N ASN A 52 -6.70 30.91 7.76
CA ASN A 52 -5.88 30.54 8.91
C ASN A 52 -6.01 29.05 9.33
N ILE A 53 -5.84 28.12 8.39
CA ILE A 53 -5.91 26.68 8.61
C ILE A 53 -4.52 26.03 8.61
N ASN A 54 -4.42 24.85 9.22
CA ASN A 54 -3.26 23.98 9.06
C ASN A 54 -3.51 23.04 7.87
N CYS A 55 -2.47 22.83 7.07
CA CYS A 55 -2.48 21.89 5.95
C CYS A 55 -1.48 20.78 6.20
N VAL A 56 -1.78 19.59 5.69
CA VAL A 56 -0.92 18.41 5.81
C VAL A 56 -0.57 17.89 4.44
N ILE A 57 0.72 17.66 4.20
CA ILE A 57 1.23 16.86 3.10
C ILE A 57 1.42 15.44 3.64
N LEU A 58 0.62 14.50 3.13
CA LEU A 58 0.79 13.08 3.40
C LEU A 58 1.77 12.49 2.38
N VAL A 59 2.88 11.94 2.87
CA VAL A 59 3.82 11.16 2.05
C VAL A 59 3.74 9.71 2.49
N ASP A 60 2.96 8.93 1.76
CA ASP A 60 2.81 7.50 2.05
C ASP A 60 4.03 6.71 1.56
N ALA A 61 4.51 5.79 2.38
CA ALA A 61 5.63 4.89 2.15
C ALA A 61 6.90 5.61 1.68
N LEU A 62 7.38 6.58 2.45
CA LEU A 62 8.57 7.39 2.15
C LEU A 62 9.81 6.55 1.80
N CYS A 63 9.95 5.37 2.42
CA CYS A 63 11.03 4.43 2.13
C CYS A 63 11.03 3.85 0.71
N GLU A 64 9.92 3.87 -0.02
CA GLU A 64 9.89 3.36 -1.40
C GLU A 64 10.79 4.17 -2.34
N ALA A 65 10.97 5.46 -2.05
CA ALA A 65 11.84 6.33 -2.83
C ALA A 65 13.32 5.88 -2.78
N GLU A 66 13.72 5.12 -1.76
CA GLU A 66 15.10 4.66 -1.59
C GLU A 66 15.48 3.56 -2.59
N TYR A 67 14.51 2.79 -3.11
CA TYR A 67 14.75 1.83 -4.18
C TYR A 67 15.12 2.51 -5.52
N HIS A 68 14.78 3.79 -5.66
CA HIS A 68 15.04 4.59 -6.84
C HIS A 68 16.04 5.72 -6.55
N ARG A 69 16.89 5.53 -5.54
CA ARG A 69 17.93 6.49 -5.19
C ARG A 69 18.76 6.80 -6.44
N PRO A 70 18.87 8.08 -6.84
CA PRO A 70 19.71 8.44 -7.97
C PRO A 70 21.19 8.34 -7.59
N ASP A 71 22.06 8.12 -8.57
CA ASP A 71 23.51 8.15 -8.37
C ASP A 71 24.00 9.52 -7.84
N HIS A 72 23.26 10.58 -8.20
CA HIS A 72 23.51 11.96 -7.79
C HIS A 72 22.20 12.64 -7.39
N GLY A 73 22.23 13.39 -6.29
CA GLY A 73 21.09 14.15 -5.79
C GLY A 73 20.38 13.48 -4.61
N ASP A 74 19.20 13.99 -4.28
CA ASP A 74 18.45 13.58 -3.11
C ASP A 74 17.43 12.48 -3.40
N THR A 75 17.19 11.66 -2.37
CA THR A 75 15.90 10.97 -2.27
C THR A 75 14.86 11.93 -1.71
N ILE A 76 13.58 11.57 -1.80
CA ILE A 76 12.50 12.37 -1.17
C ILE A 76 12.82 12.60 0.32
N THR A 77 13.40 11.59 0.99
CA THR A 77 13.76 11.68 2.40
C THR A 77 14.80 12.77 2.67
N THR A 78 15.93 12.76 1.97
CA THR A 78 17.00 13.75 2.20
C THR A 78 16.60 15.15 1.72
N PHE A 79 15.80 15.21 0.64
CA PHE A 79 15.21 16.46 0.14
C PHE A 79 14.33 17.13 1.21
N LEU A 80 13.40 16.37 1.80
CA LEU A 80 12.54 16.89 2.88
C LEU A 80 13.36 17.33 4.09
N GLY A 81 14.36 16.53 4.49
CA GLY A 81 15.23 16.87 5.61
C GLY A 81 15.95 18.20 5.43
N ARG A 82 16.44 18.47 4.21
CA ARG A 82 17.10 19.74 3.85
C ARG A 82 16.14 20.93 3.89
N HIS A 83 14.93 20.77 3.36
CA HIS A 83 14.00 21.89 3.18
C HIS A 83 13.13 22.19 4.38
N MET A 84 13.10 21.31 5.39
CA MET A 84 12.25 21.50 6.56
C MET A 84 12.36 22.86 7.26
N PRO A 85 13.56 23.46 7.44
CA PRO A 85 13.66 24.78 8.06
C PRO A 85 12.89 25.88 7.31
N SER A 86 12.66 25.70 6.00
CA SER A 86 11.94 26.64 5.14
C SER A 86 10.42 26.42 5.14
N PHE A 87 9.92 25.33 5.74
CA PHE A 87 8.48 25.05 5.75
C PHE A 87 7.70 26.08 6.58
N PRO A 88 6.59 26.62 6.06
CA PRO A 88 5.69 27.43 6.86
C PRO A 88 5.14 26.62 8.05
N ALA A 89 5.03 27.24 9.23
CA ALA A 89 4.59 26.55 10.44
C ALA A 89 3.19 25.91 10.35
N TRP A 90 2.33 26.40 9.44
CA TRP A 90 0.99 25.86 9.20
C TRP A 90 0.95 24.68 8.21
N LEU A 91 2.04 24.42 7.48
CA LEU A 91 2.15 23.32 6.52
C LEU A 91 2.97 22.20 7.13
N LYS A 92 2.31 21.10 7.48
CA LYS A 92 2.92 19.94 8.15
C LYS A 92 3.16 18.79 7.18
N ILE A 93 4.15 17.97 7.46
CA ILE A 93 4.37 16.69 6.77
C ILE A 93 4.00 15.57 7.72
N VAL A 94 3.18 14.65 7.22
CA VAL A 94 2.98 13.32 7.81
C VAL A 94 3.53 12.33 6.81
N ALA A 95 4.55 11.57 7.22
CA ALA A 95 5.15 10.56 6.37
C ALA A 95 5.03 9.19 7.04
N THR A 96 4.73 8.16 6.25
CA THR A 96 4.74 6.76 6.72
C THR A 96 6.01 6.08 6.23
N VAL A 97 6.56 5.18 7.03
CA VAL A 97 7.77 4.41 6.70
C VAL A 97 7.59 2.99 7.22
N ARG A 98 8.06 2.01 6.45
CA ARG A 98 8.10 0.63 6.94
C ARG A 98 9.20 0.49 8.00
N THR A 99 8.91 -0.23 9.07
CA THR A 99 9.81 -0.46 10.21
C THR A 99 11.17 -1.00 9.78
N GLN A 100 11.19 -1.89 8.79
CA GLN A 100 12.42 -2.48 8.25
C GLN A 100 13.35 -1.45 7.57
N LEU A 101 12.81 -0.31 7.16
CA LEU A 101 13.52 0.76 6.47
C LEU A 101 13.49 2.07 7.25
N GLN A 102 13.18 2.06 8.55
CA GLN A 102 13.10 3.27 9.37
C GLN A 102 14.41 4.09 9.37
N GLU A 103 15.53 3.41 9.15
CA GLU A 103 16.89 3.96 9.05
C GLU A 103 16.99 5.14 8.08
N VAL A 104 16.22 5.09 7.00
CA VAL A 104 16.22 6.12 5.93
C VAL A 104 15.78 7.46 6.50
N THR A 105 14.91 7.45 7.51
CA THR A 105 14.35 8.64 8.14
C THR A 105 15.17 9.15 9.33
N LYS A 106 16.33 8.56 9.66
CA LYS A 106 17.08 8.90 10.89
C LYS A 106 17.44 10.38 11.00
N GLN A 107 17.75 11.02 9.88
CA GLN A 107 18.14 12.43 9.81
C GLN A 107 16.95 13.40 9.82
N LEU A 108 15.71 12.89 9.69
CA LEU A 108 14.53 13.75 9.71
C LEU A 108 14.22 14.22 11.14
N PRO A 109 14.06 15.54 11.37
CA PRO A 109 13.74 16.11 12.68
C PRO A 109 12.24 15.97 13.01
N TYR A 110 11.64 14.83 12.69
CA TYR A 110 10.20 14.60 12.85
C TYR A 110 9.89 13.86 14.15
N THR A 111 8.70 14.15 14.69
CA THR A 111 8.10 13.34 15.74
C THR A 111 7.81 11.95 15.19
N ARG A 112 8.27 10.92 15.90
CA ARG A 112 8.09 9.52 15.50
C ARG A 112 6.92 8.91 16.25
N ILE A 113 5.98 8.34 15.49
CA ILE A 113 4.87 7.54 16.02
C ILE A 113 5.05 6.14 15.46
N THR A 114 5.10 5.13 16.34
CA THR A 114 5.17 3.72 15.95
C THR A 114 3.83 3.03 16.15
N LEU A 115 3.44 2.22 15.16
CA LEU A 115 2.24 1.39 15.21
C LEU A 115 2.57 -0.10 15.44
N ASP A 116 3.84 -0.45 15.63
CA ASP A 116 4.31 -1.85 15.73
C ASP A 116 4.38 -2.36 17.18
N ASN A 117 3.93 -1.56 18.14
CA ASN A 117 4.01 -1.83 19.57
C ASN A 117 2.96 -2.86 20.05
N VAL A 118 2.82 -3.98 19.36
CA VAL A 118 1.76 -4.99 19.59
C VAL A 118 1.78 -5.57 21.01
N ASN A 119 2.98 -5.70 21.60
CA ASN A 119 3.14 -6.26 22.94
C ASN A 119 2.91 -5.23 24.06
N SER A 120 3.11 -3.93 23.78
CA SER A 120 3.00 -2.86 24.78
C SER A 120 1.73 -2.03 24.66
N ASN A 121 1.04 -2.07 23.52
CA ASN A 121 -0.19 -1.34 23.27
C ASN A 121 -1.38 -2.30 23.18
N GLU A 122 -2.08 -2.47 24.30
CA GLU A 122 -3.30 -3.30 24.37
C GLU A 122 -4.40 -2.86 23.41
N ASN A 123 -4.43 -1.58 23.00
CA ASN A 123 -5.47 -1.09 22.10
C ASN A 123 -5.37 -1.75 20.72
N ILE A 124 -4.15 -2.04 20.24
CA ILE A 124 -3.95 -2.75 18.96
C ILE A 124 -4.61 -4.14 19.03
N GLN A 125 -4.41 -4.86 20.13
CA GLN A 125 -5.02 -6.17 20.31
C GLN A 125 -6.54 -6.08 20.43
N LYS A 126 -7.06 -5.08 21.14
CA LYS A 126 -8.50 -4.81 21.30
C LYS A 126 -9.16 -4.47 19.96
N ASP A 127 -8.51 -3.67 19.12
CA ASP A 127 -9.05 -3.30 17.81
C ASP A 127 -9.05 -4.50 16.84
N ILE A 128 -7.98 -5.30 16.83
CA ILE A 128 -7.89 -6.50 15.98
C ILE A 128 -8.91 -7.55 16.42
N ILE A 129 -9.02 -7.85 17.72
CA ILE A 129 -10.00 -8.83 18.21
C ILE A 129 -11.42 -8.33 17.95
N GLY A 130 -11.67 -7.01 18.09
CA GLY A 130 -12.94 -6.38 17.73
C GLY A 130 -13.28 -6.59 16.26
N TYR A 131 -12.32 -6.35 15.36
CA TYR A 131 -12.48 -6.60 13.93
C TYR A 131 -12.73 -8.07 13.59
N ILE A 132 -11.98 -9.00 14.19
CA ILE A 132 -12.17 -10.45 13.99
C ILE A 132 -13.57 -10.86 14.43
N ASN A 133 -13.99 -10.46 15.63
CA ASN A 133 -15.30 -10.79 16.18
C ASN A 133 -16.43 -10.19 15.34
N PHE A 134 -16.28 -8.95 14.88
CA PHE A 134 -17.23 -8.32 13.97
C PHE A 134 -17.39 -9.13 12.69
N ARG A 135 -16.29 -9.54 12.04
CA ARG A 135 -16.34 -10.36 10.81
C ARG A 135 -16.98 -11.72 11.06
N LEU A 136 -16.69 -12.36 12.19
CA LEU A 136 -17.28 -13.64 12.57
C LEU A 136 -18.79 -13.54 12.79
N GLN A 137 -19.26 -12.50 13.49
CA GLN A 137 -20.68 -12.29 13.76
C GLN A 137 -21.48 -11.99 12.49
N ASN A 138 -20.87 -11.29 11.53
CA ASN A 138 -21.55 -10.83 10.32
C ASN A 138 -21.39 -11.75 9.11
N SER A 139 -20.63 -12.85 9.21
CA SER A 139 -20.40 -13.78 8.08
C SER A 139 -20.70 -15.24 8.46
N PRO A 140 -21.88 -15.76 8.08
CA PRO A 140 -22.24 -17.16 8.31
C PRO A 140 -21.25 -18.15 7.65
N SER A 141 -20.69 -17.78 6.49
CA SER A 141 -19.67 -18.57 5.79
C SER A 141 -18.43 -18.78 6.66
N ILE A 142 -17.91 -17.71 7.28
CA ILE A 142 -16.76 -17.82 8.18
C ILE A 142 -17.12 -18.73 9.36
N GLN A 143 -18.27 -18.52 10.00
CA GLN A 143 -18.73 -19.35 11.13
C GLN A 143 -18.77 -20.85 10.77
N SER A 144 -19.33 -21.17 9.60
CA SER A 144 -19.43 -22.55 9.10
C SER A 144 -18.07 -23.19 8.83
N ASN A 145 -17.07 -22.38 8.44
CA ASN A 145 -15.73 -22.84 8.07
C ASN A 145 -14.78 -22.99 9.25
N ILE A 146 -15.15 -22.49 10.44
CA ILE A 146 -14.37 -22.67 11.67
C ILE A 146 -15.02 -23.61 12.70
N THR A 147 -16.32 -23.85 12.59
CA THR A 147 -17.05 -24.66 13.58
C THR A 147 -16.80 -26.15 13.35
N LEU A 148 -16.33 -26.84 14.39
CA LEU A 148 -16.15 -28.28 14.41
C LEU A 148 -17.51 -29.00 14.43
N SER A 149 -17.79 -29.80 13.40
CA SER A 149 -18.94 -30.70 13.36
C SER A 149 -18.51 -32.13 13.72
N SER A 150 -18.17 -32.39 14.99
CA SER A 150 -17.89 -33.75 15.46
C SER A 150 -19.16 -34.43 15.97
N SER A 151 -19.45 -35.64 15.46
CA SER A 151 -20.64 -36.44 15.75
C SER A 151 -20.66 -37.01 17.19
N GLY A 152 -21.02 -36.20 18.19
CA GLY A 152 -21.38 -36.74 19.50
C GLY A 152 -21.28 -35.79 20.68
N LYS A 153 -20.52 -34.68 20.58
CA LYS A 153 -20.51 -33.59 21.55
C LYS A 153 -20.24 -32.28 20.81
N SER A 154 -21.27 -31.48 20.56
CA SER A 154 -21.09 -30.13 20.02
C SER A 154 -20.53 -29.23 21.13
N GLU A 155 -19.28 -28.79 21.01
CA GLU A 155 -18.90 -27.55 21.71
C GLU A 155 -19.84 -26.44 21.23
N SER A 156 -20.28 -25.58 22.14
CA SER A 156 -21.16 -24.46 21.74
C SER A 156 -20.44 -23.61 20.69
N GLY A 157 -21.17 -23.19 19.64
CA GLY A 157 -20.58 -22.41 18.54
C GLY A 157 -19.85 -21.16 19.02
N SER A 158 -20.31 -20.56 20.13
CA SER A 158 -19.66 -19.44 20.81
C SER A 158 -18.27 -19.78 21.35
N VAL A 159 -18.06 -20.97 21.90
CA VAL A 159 -16.74 -21.39 22.43
C VAL A 159 -15.76 -21.63 21.28
N SER A 160 -16.22 -22.27 20.20
CA SER A 160 -15.40 -22.49 19.00
C SER A 160 -14.98 -21.16 18.36
N GLN A 161 -15.90 -20.21 18.24
CA GLN A 161 -15.62 -18.86 17.73
C GLN A 161 -14.61 -18.13 18.61
N HIS A 162 -14.79 -18.17 19.94
CA HIS A 162 -13.86 -17.50 20.86
C HIS A 162 -12.43 -18.08 20.76
N LYS A 163 -12.29 -19.42 20.77
CA LYS A 163 -10.99 -20.09 20.60
C LYS A 163 -10.33 -19.69 19.28
N PHE A 164 -11.10 -19.68 18.19
CA PHE A 164 -10.61 -19.25 16.88
C PHE A 164 -10.17 -17.79 16.89
N SER A 165 -10.97 -16.86 17.43
CA SER A 165 -10.62 -15.45 17.48
C SER A 165 -9.32 -15.20 18.23
N GLN A 166 -9.11 -15.86 19.37
CA GLN A 166 -7.87 -15.77 20.14
C GLN A 166 -6.67 -16.35 19.38
N HIS A 167 -6.86 -17.49 18.73
CA HIS A 167 -5.81 -18.09 17.93
C HIS A 167 -5.41 -17.18 16.75
N LEU A 168 -6.39 -16.66 16.01
CA LEU A 168 -6.13 -15.76 14.89
C LEU A 168 -5.46 -14.46 15.36
N LEU A 169 -5.93 -13.86 16.48
CA LEU A 169 -5.30 -12.67 17.07
C LEU A 169 -3.78 -12.89 17.26
N ASN A 170 -3.39 -14.02 17.84
CA ASN A 170 -1.97 -14.35 18.05
C ASN A 170 -1.18 -14.50 16.74
N LEU A 171 -1.81 -14.97 15.66
CA LEU A 171 -1.16 -15.07 14.36
C LEU A 171 -1.01 -13.71 13.65
N THR A 172 -1.90 -12.75 13.92
CA THR A 172 -1.88 -11.45 13.22
C THR A 172 -0.63 -10.64 13.50
N GLN A 173 -0.01 -10.79 14.68
CA GLN A 173 1.14 -9.98 15.10
C GLN A 173 0.90 -8.47 14.85
N GLY A 174 -0.30 -7.97 15.14
CA GLY A 174 -0.67 -6.57 14.91
C GLY A 174 -1.18 -6.23 13.50
N SER A 175 -1.13 -7.17 12.55
CA SER A 175 -1.49 -6.92 11.15
C SER A 175 -2.99 -7.12 10.88
N PHE A 176 -3.71 -6.01 10.71
CA PHE A 176 -5.07 -6.02 10.17
C PHE A 176 -5.16 -6.66 8.79
N LEU A 177 -4.13 -6.48 7.95
CA LEU A 177 -4.09 -7.07 6.62
C LEU A 177 -4.07 -8.60 6.71
N PHE A 178 -3.28 -9.17 7.62
CA PHE A 178 -3.25 -10.61 7.86
C PHE A 178 -4.62 -11.12 8.32
N ALA A 179 -5.24 -10.47 9.31
CA ALA A 179 -6.57 -10.82 9.80
C ALA A 179 -7.59 -10.80 8.66
N LYS A 180 -7.62 -9.70 7.91
CA LYS A 180 -8.54 -9.51 6.78
C LYS A 180 -8.38 -10.59 5.74
N LEU A 181 -7.17 -10.82 5.22
CA LEU A 181 -6.97 -11.79 4.14
C LEU A 181 -7.29 -13.22 4.58
N THR A 182 -6.97 -13.58 5.82
CA THR A 182 -7.32 -14.90 6.38
C THR A 182 -8.83 -15.08 6.47
N LEU A 183 -9.55 -14.06 6.97
CA LEU A 183 -11.01 -14.08 7.06
C LEU A 183 -11.68 -14.06 5.69
N ASP A 184 -11.12 -13.34 4.70
CA ASP A 184 -11.62 -13.33 3.32
C ASP A 184 -11.50 -14.72 2.67
N LEU A 185 -10.41 -15.46 2.93
CA LEU A 185 -10.25 -16.84 2.47
C LEU A 185 -11.28 -17.78 3.09
N LEU A 186 -11.54 -17.65 4.40
CA LEU A 186 -12.58 -18.41 5.09
C LEU A 186 -13.97 -18.06 4.56
N GLU A 187 -14.26 -16.78 4.34
CA GLU A 187 -15.56 -16.33 3.84
C GLU A 187 -15.87 -16.87 2.44
N ARG A 188 -14.84 -16.99 1.60
CA ARG A 188 -14.95 -17.55 0.25
C ARG A 188 -14.93 -19.09 0.20
N GLY A 189 -14.79 -19.76 1.34
CA GLY A 189 -14.63 -21.23 1.41
C GLY A 189 -13.32 -21.75 0.81
N GLN A 190 -12.34 -20.87 0.62
CA GLN A 190 -11.01 -21.18 0.10
C GLN A 190 -10.06 -21.69 1.20
N LEU A 191 -10.47 -21.53 2.46
CA LEU A 191 -9.82 -22.04 3.65
C LEU A 191 -10.90 -22.61 4.58
N VAL A 192 -10.61 -23.70 5.27
CA VAL A 192 -11.52 -24.34 6.23
C VAL A 192 -10.70 -24.73 7.46
N ALA A 193 -11.05 -24.20 8.62
CA ALA A 193 -10.29 -24.33 9.86
C ALA A 193 -11.03 -25.16 10.92
N LYS A 194 -11.54 -26.32 10.53
CA LYS A 194 -12.31 -27.26 11.38
C LYS A 194 -11.40 -28.25 12.13
N SER A 195 -10.29 -27.79 12.68
CA SER A 195 -9.39 -28.64 13.48
C SER A 195 -9.03 -27.93 14.78
N SER A 196 -8.89 -28.70 15.87
CA SER A 196 -8.63 -28.17 17.21
C SER A 196 -7.33 -27.38 17.34
N GLY A 197 -6.37 -27.58 16.42
CA GLY A 197 -5.08 -26.88 16.42
C GLY A 197 -4.91 -25.84 15.32
N TYR A 198 -5.92 -25.60 14.48
CA TYR A 198 -5.90 -24.60 13.38
C TYR A 198 -4.64 -24.61 12.48
N LYS A 199 -3.93 -25.74 12.38
CA LYS A 199 -2.64 -25.87 11.65
C LYS A 199 -2.73 -25.56 10.15
N VAL A 200 -3.94 -25.56 9.61
CA VAL A 200 -4.23 -25.21 8.21
C VAL A 200 -4.17 -23.71 7.95
N LEU A 201 -4.26 -22.88 8.99
CA LEU A 201 -4.15 -21.43 8.84
C LEU A 201 -2.72 -21.06 8.44
N PRO A 202 -2.55 -20.17 7.44
CA PRO A 202 -1.28 -19.54 7.19
C PRO A 202 -0.75 -18.86 8.45
N VAL A 203 0.57 -18.83 8.64
CA VAL A 203 1.23 -18.16 9.77
C VAL A 203 1.99 -16.89 9.36
N THR A 204 2.08 -16.61 8.05
CA THR A 204 2.66 -15.37 7.52
C THR A 204 1.85 -14.80 6.35
N LEU A 205 1.97 -13.50 6.08
CA LEU A 205 1.38 -12.88 4.88
C LEU A 205 1.87 -13.55 3.59
N ALA A 206 3.15 -13.95 3.53
CA ALA A 206 3.70 -14.65 2.37
C ALA A 206 2.98 -15.97 2.08
N GLN A 207 2.62 -16.74 3.13
CA GLN A 207 1.84 -17.96 2.98
C GLN A 207 0.40 -17.70 2.52
N ILE A 208 -0.22 -16.62 2.99
CA ILE A 208 -1.54 -16.18 2.50
C ILE A 208 -1.48 -15.86 1.01
N TYR A 209 -0.48 -15.07 0.59
CA TYR A 209 -0.30 -14.71 -0.82
C TYR A 209 -0.02 -15.94 -1.68
N LEU A 210 0.83 -16.85 -1.21
CA LEU A 210 1.11 -18.12 -1.89
C LEU A 210 -0.16 -18.96 -2.06
N LEU A 211 -0.98 -19.07 -1.00
CA LEU A 211 -2.26 -19.78 -1.08
C LEU A 211 -3.19 -19.14 -2.12
N HIS A 212 -3.34 -17.81 -2.09
CA HIS A 212 -4.15 -17.09 -3.08
C HIS A 212 -3.62 -17.30 -4.51
N PHE A 213 -2.30 -17.33 -4.68
CA PHE A 213 -1.66 -17.63 -5.96
C PHE A 213 -1.91 -19.06 -6.42
N ASN A 214 -1.77 -20.05 -5.54
CA ASN A 214 -1.99 -21.47 -5.84
C ASN A 214 -3.47 -21.75 -6.18
N LEU A 215 -4.41 -21.08 -5.50
CA LEU A 215 -5.83 -21.17 -5.81
C LEU A 215 -6.14 -20.60 -7.20
N ARG A 216 -5.42 -19.56 -7.64
CA ARG A 216 -5.57 -18.98 -8.97
C ARG A 216 -4.87 -19.80 -10.06
N PHE A 217 -3.69 -20.34 -9.74
CA PHE A 217 -2.82 -21.07 -10.64
C PHE A 217 -2.45 -22.43 -10.03
N PRO A 218 -3.34 -23.43 -10.10
CA PRO A 218 -3.13 -24.72 -9.42
C PRO A 218 -1.99 -25.56 -10.01
N THR A 219 -1.51 -25.20 -11.20
CA THR A 219 -0.44 -25.93 -11.90
C THR A 219 0.61 -24.96 -12.42
N ILE A 220 1.86 -25.43 -12.52
CA ILE A 220 2.97 -24.67 -13.13
C ILE A 220 2.57 -24.14 -14.52
N ARG A 221 1.97 -24.99 -15.36
CA ARG A 221 1.49 -24.61 -16.70
C ARG A 221 0.46 -23.49 -16.69
N SER A 222 -0.37 -23.38 -15.66
CA SER A 222 -1.34 -22.29 -15.55
C SER A 222 -0.69 -20.97 -15.17
N PHE A 223 0.37 -21.02 -14.34
CA PHE A 223 1.16 -19.85 -13.97
C PHE A 223 2.04 -19.37 -15.13
N GLU A 224 2.69 -20.28 -15.86
CA GLU A 224 3.54 -19.97 -17.03
C GLU A 224 2.82 -19.11 -18.08
N LYS A 225 1.48 -19.21 -18.18
CA LYS A 225 0.68 -18.38 -19.09
C LYS A 225 0.73 -16.89 -18.78
N VAL A 226 0.94 -16.52 -17.51
CA VAL A 226 0.93 -15.14 -17.03
C VAL A 226 2.30 -14.63 -16.59
N THR A 227 3.30 -15.51 -16.49
CA THR A 227 4.65 -15.16 -15.99
C THR A 227 5.25 -13.96 -16.71
N HIS A 228 5.25 -13.93 -18.04
CA HIS A 228 5.84 -12.81 -18.79
C HIS A 228 5.12 -11.48 -18.54
N ILE A 229 3.79 -11.52 -18.33
CA ILE A 229 3.02 -10.32 -18.00
C ILE A 229 3.46 -9.80 -16.62
N LEU A 230 3.59 -10.70 -15.64
CA LEU A 230 4.06 -10.33 -14.30
C LEU A 230 5.51 -9.82 -14.33
N SER A 231 6.40 -10.46 -15.10
CA SER A 231 7.79 -10.03 -15.24
C SER A 231 7.90 -8.62 -15.80
N VAL A 232 7.12 -8.30 -16.84
CA VAL A 232 7.06 -6.95 -17.41
C VAL A 232 6.51 -5.95 -16.39
N CYS A 233 5.42 -6.27 -15.70
CA CYS A 233 4.85 -5.38 -14.70
C CYS A 233 5.78 -5.14 -13.50
N LEU A 234 6.54 -6.14 -13.07
CA LEU A 234 7.47 -6.05 -11.95
C LEU A 234 8.78 -5.34 -12.32
N SER A 235 9.22 -5.42 -13.57
CA SER A 235 10.42 -4.71 -14.03
C SER A 235 10.16 -3.25 -14.39
N ALA A 236 8.90 -2.86 -14.59
CA ALA A 236 8.54 -1.51 -14.99
C ALA A 236 8.74 -0.51 -13.84
N LEU A 237 9.47 0.57 -14.13
CA LEU A 237 9.64 1.70 -13.21
C LEU A 237 8.35 2.52 -13.05
N TYR A 238 7.57 2.62 -14.12
CA TYR A 238 6.32 3.38 -14.16
C TYR A 238 5.13 2.45 -14.43
N PRO A 239 3.94 2.81 -13.95
CA PRO A 239 2.72 2.07 -14.28
C PRO A 239 2.53 2.04 -15.79
N LEU A 240 2.43 0.83 -16.34
CA LEU A 240 2.23 0.63 -17.77
C LEU A 240 0.75 0.58 -18.11
N THR A 241 0.39 1.15 -19.25
CA THR A 241 -0.90 0.94 -19.90
C THR A 241 -1.02 -0.50 -20.41
N LEU A 242 -2.25 -0.97 -20.62
CA LEU A 242 -2.49 -2.32 -21.11
C LEU A 242 -1.80 -2.60 -22.46
N LEU A 243 -1.70 -1.59 -23.33
CA LEU A 243 -1.00 -1.68 -24.61
C LEU A 243 0.51 -1.77 -24.44
N GLU A 244 1.10 -0.94 -23.56
CA GLU A 244 2.53 -1.00 -23.27
C GLU A 244 2.94 -2.37 -22.71
N ILE A 245 2.13 -2.95 -21.82
CA ILE A 245 2.35 -4.30 -21.30
C ILE A 245 2.32 -5.32 -22.45
N TYR A 246 1.33 -5.24 -23.34
CA TYR A 246 1.20 -6.17 -24.47
C TYR A 246 2.38 -6.11 -25.43
N TYR A 247 2.80 -4.91 -25.83
CA TYR A 247 3.93 -4.74 -26.72
C TYR A 247 5.25 -5.15 -26.05
N SER A 248 5.42 -4.85 -24.76
CA SER A 248 6.60 -5.28 -23.98
C SER A 248 6.67 -6.80 -23.82
N VAL A 249 5.55 -7.48 -23.64
CA VAL A 249 5.52 -8.96 -23.62
C VAL A 249 5.89 -9.53 -24.98
N ASN A 250 5.36 -8.95 -26.07
CA ASN A 250 5.64 -9.41 -27.42
C ASN A 250 7.06 -9.13 -27.89
N SER A 251 7.72 -8.07 -27.39
CA SER A 251 9.13 -7.81 -27.71
C SER A 251 10.09 -8.87 -27.16
N LEU A 252 9.62 -9.74 -26.25
CA LEU A 252 10.37 -10.90 -25.74
C LEU A 252 10.22 -12.14 -26.63
N LEU A 253 9.40 -12.08 -27.69
CA LEU A 253 9.06 -13.20 -28.56
C LEU A 253 9.64 -12.95 -29.96
N VAL A 254 10.17 -14.01 -30.59
CA VAL A 254 10.81 -13.92 -31.92
C VAL A 254 9.85 -14.42 -33.01
N ASP A 255 9.46 -15.69 -32.96
CA ASP A 255 8.71 -16.31 -34.07
C ASP A 255 7.20 -16.39 -33.84
N LYS A 256 6.78 -16.41 -32.56
CA LYS A 256 5.38 -16.64 -32.18
C LYS A 256 4.90 -15.56 -31.21
N PHE A 257 4.34 -14.50 -31.76
CA PHE A 257 3.72 -13.43 -30.99
C PHE A 257 2.43 -13.90 -30.30
N LEU A 258 2.17 -13.33 -29.12
CA LEU A 258 0.95 -13.51 -28.36
C LEU A 258 -0.19 -12.70 -29.01
N PRO A 259 -1.27 -13.34 -29.48
CA PRO A 259 -2.41 -12.61 -30.04
C PRO A 259 -3.09 -11.74 -28.98
N TRP A 260 -3.58 -10.57 -29.38
CA TRP A 260 -4.24 -9.62 -28.45
C TRP A 260 -5.37 -10.23 -27.63
N LYS A 261 -6.26 -11.02 -28.27
CA LYS A 261 -7.38 -11.68 -27.57
C LYS A 261 -6.89 -12.65 -26.50
N GLU A 262 -5.82 -13.39 -26.78
CA GLU A 262 -5.24 -14.33 -25.83
C GLU A 262 -4.54 -13.60 -24.68
N PHE A 263 -3.82 -12.52 -24.99
CA PHE A 263 -3.24 -11.64 -23.98
C PHE A 263 -4.30 -11.10 -23.01
N LEU A 264 -5.44 -10.60 -23.51
CA LEU A 264 -6.52 -10.10 -22.65
C LEU A 264 -7.08 -11.18 -21.70
N LEU A 265 -7.23 -12.42 -22.19
CA LEU A 265 -7.66 -13.54 -21.36
C LEU A 265 -6.65 -13.85 -20.26
N ARG A 266 -5.35 -13.90 -20.61
CA ARG A 266 -4.25 -14.13 -19.65
C ARG A 266 -4.16 -12.97 -18.64
N PHE A 267 -4.25 -11.73 -19.09
CA PHE A 267 -4.23 -10.54 -18.25
C PHE A 267 -5.41 -10.53 -17.25
N LYS A 268 -6.61 -10.93 -17.69
CA LYS A 268 -7.79 -11.06 -16.82
C LYS A 268 -7.56 -12.07 -15.68
N LEU A 269 -6.69 -13.07 -15.87
CA LEU A 269 -6.32 -13.98 -14.78
C LEU A 269 -5.62 -13.27 -13.63
N LEU A 270 -4.93 -12.16 -13.90
CA LEU A 270 -4.21 -11.35 -12.92
C LEU A 270 -5.10 -10.30 -12.20
N SER A 271 -6.41 -10.27 -12.51
CA SER A 271 -7.34 -9.40 -11.80
C SER A 271 -7.32 -9.68 -10.29
N GLY A 272 -7.19 -8.62 -9.49
CA GLY A 272 -7.03 -8.70 -8.04
C GLY A 272 -5.58 -8.86 -7.55
N PHE A 273 -4.63 -9.17 -8.45
CA PHE A 273 -3.18 -9.13 -8.16
C PHE A 273 -2.54 -7.85 -8.68
N LEU A 274 -2.97 -7.39 -9.85
CA LEU A 274 -2.56 -6.10 -10.39
C LEU A 274 -3.56 -5.01 -10.00
N VAL A 275 -3.04 -3.90 -9.49
CA VAL A 275 -3.83 -2.73 -9.12
C VAL A 275 -3.60 -1.64 -10.15
N LYS A 276 -4.69 -1.08 -10.70
CA LYS A 276 -4.61 0.09 -11.56
C LYS A 276 -4.32 1.31 -10.69
N ARG A 277 -3.19 1.97 -10.91
CA ARG A 277 -2.99 3.34 -10.41
C ARG A 277 -3.89 4.27 -11.24
N LEU A 278 -4.80 4.98 -10.56
CA LEU A 278 -5.71 5.97 -11.13
C LEU A 278 -5.06 7.35 -11.11
#